data_AF-A0A533X0T2-F1
#
_entry.id   AF-A0A533X0T2-F1
#
_cell.length_a   1.000
_cell.length_b   1.000
_cell.length_c   1.000
_cell.angle_alpha   90.00
_cell.angle_beta   90.00
_cell.angle_gamma   90.00
#
_symmetry.space_group_name_H-M   'P 1'
#
loop_
_entity.id
_entity.type
_entity.pdbx_description
1 polymer ?
#
loop_
_entity_poly.entity_id
_entity_poly.type
_entity_poly.pdbx_seq_one_letter_code
_entity_poly.pdbx_strand_id
1 'polypeptide(L)'
;MRQYSSCRAGIQKTPLFVIPPFAQSGPFYSGFAVHDLPYTIPNVGTAHSHPSGSNRPSLEDLNHFSGYVSVIIAHPYEDETMGAYDRNGNMLEIKIVDSV
;
A
#
# COMPACT_ATOMS: atom_id res chain seq x y z
N MET A 1 -26.99 -12.58 41.53
CA MET A 1 -26.76 -12.73 40.07
C MET A 1 -26.98 -11.39 39.39
N ARG A 2 -25.91 -10.73 38.92
CA ARG A 2 -25.96 -9.72 37.84
C ARG A 2 -24.67 -9.86 37.04
N GLN A 3 -24.84 -10.05 35.74
CA GLN A 3 -23.83 -10.50 34.79
C GLN A 3 -22.75 -9.44 34.56
N TYR A 4 -21.50 -9.89 34.46
CA TYR A 4 -20.41 -9.13 33.86
C TYR A 4 -20.66 -9.03 32.36
N SER A 5 -20.94 -7.83 31.85
CA SER A 5 -20.96 -7.56 30.42
C SER A 5 -19.53 -7.39 29.92
N SER A 6 -19.07 -8.35 29.12
CA SER A 6 -17.79 -8.35 28.40
C SER A 6 -17.69 -7.13 27.47
N CYS A 7 -16.74 -6.22 27.76
CA CYS A 7 -16.26 -5.25 26.78
C CYS A 7 -15.39 -5.99 25.75
N ARG A 8 -15.93 -6.24 24.55
CA ARG A 8 -15.10 -6.59 23.39
C ARG A 8 -14.39 -5.32 22.95
N ALA A 9 -13.16 -5.13 23.42
CA ALA A 9 -12.26 -4.11 22.89
C ALA A 9 -11.92 -4.49 21.43
N GLY A 10 -12.67 -3.94 20.48
CA GLY A 10 -12.29 -3.96 19.07
C GLY A 10 -11.01 -3.15 18.91
N ILE A 11 -9.91 -3.80 18.53
CA ILE A 11 -8.66 -3.13 18.21
C ILE A 11 -8.91 -2.30 16.94
N GLN A 12 -9.10 -1.00 17.11
CA GLN A 12 -9.20 -0.06 15.99
C GLN A 12 -7.78 0.17 15.46
N LYS A 13 -7.39 -0.58 14.42
CA LYS A 13 -6.11 -0.37 13.74
C LYS A 13 -6.24 0.91 12.90
N THR A 14 -5.66 2.01 13.38
CA THR A 14 -5.53 3.23 12.57
C THR A 14 -4.52 2.98 11.45
N PRO A 15 -4.91 3.14 10.17
CA PRO A 15 -3.97 3.02 9.07
C PRO A 15 -2.91 4.12 9.21
N LEU A 16 -1.63 3.72 9.18
CA LEU A 16 -0.51 4.64 9.21
C LEU A 16 0.10 4.70 7.80
N PHE A 17 0.14 5.89 7.23
CA PHE A 17 0.91 6.17 6.04
C PHE A 17 2.33 6.58 6.43
N VAL A 18 3.33 5.91 5.86
CA VAL A 18 4.76 6.15 6.17
C VAL A 18 5.47 6.53 4.89
N ILE A 19 6.18 7.66 4.92
CA ILE A 19 7.19 7.99 3.92
C ILE A 19 8.51 7.39 4.43
N PRO A 20 9.12 6.44 3.72
CA PRO A 20 10.33 5.76 4.17
C PRO A 20 11.47 6.76 4.42
N PRO A 21 12.23 6.62 5.52
CA PRO A 21 13.42 7.42 5.71
C PRO A 21 14.46 7.07 4.64
N PHE A 22 15.25 8.06 4.21
CA PHE A 22 16.25 7.91 3.14
C PHE A 22 15.70 7.48 1.77
N ALA A 23 14.41 7.73 1.49
CA ALA A 23 13.86 7.52 0.17
C ALA A 23 14.65 8.30 -0.90
N GLN A 24 14.96 7.63 -1.99
CA GLN A 24 15.65 8.18 -3.15
C GLN A 24 14.65 8.38 -4.28
N SER A 25 14.69 9.56 -4.90
CA SER A 25 13.82 9.90 -6.02
C SER A 25 14.62 10.50 -7.16
N GLY A 26 14.25 10.16 -8.39
CA GLY A 26 14.71 10.79 -9.62
C GLY A 26 13.53 11.14 -10.53
N PRO A 27 13.80 11.67 -11.73
CA PRO A 27 12.74 12.07 -12.67
C PRO A 27 11.84 10.91 -13.12
N PHE A 28 12.33 9.67 -13.03
CA PHE A 28 11.67 8.47 -13.57
C PHE A 28 11.56 7.33 -12.54
N TYR A 29 11.96 7.55 -11.28
CA TYR A 29 11.90 6.51 -10.25
C TYR A 29 11.78 7.10 -8.86
N SER A 30 11.23 6.30 -7.94
CA SER A 30 11.26 6.55 -6.50
C SER A 30 11.40 5.20 -5.80
N GLY A 31 12.31 5.11 -4.84
CA GLY A 31 12.62 3.87 -4.15
C GLY A 31 13.15 4.11 -2.74
N PHE A 32 13.17 3.05 -1.96
CA PHE A 32 13.67 3.06 -0.59
C PHE A 32 14.17 1.66 -0.24
N ALA A 33 15.05 1.57 0.76
CA ALA A 33 15.49 0.27 1.24
C ALA A 33 14.50 -0.27 2.28
N VAL A 34 14.03 -1.51 2.09
CA VAL A 34 13.02 -2.13 2.99
C VAL A 34 13.52 -2.22 4.43
N HIS A 35 14.84 -2.29 4.65
CA HIS A 35 15.44 -2.32 5.98
C HIS A 35 15.35 -0.98 6.74
N ASP A 36 15.05 0.12 6.05
CA ASP A 36 14.88 1.43 6.65
C ASP A 36 13.46 1.63 7.20
N LEU A 37 12.54 0.71 6.93
CA LEU A 37 11.18 0.76 7.46
C LEU A 37 11.14 0.38 8.96
N PRO A 38 10.31 1.06 9.77
CA PRO A 38 10.13 0.70 11.18
C PRO A 38 9.60 -0.72 11.34
N TYR A 39 10.41 -1.63 11.88
CA TYR A 39 10.01 -3.02 12.12
C TYR A 39 8.86 -3.16 13.13
N THR A 40 8.65 -2.15 13.98
CA THR A 40 7.62 -2.14 15.02
C THR A 40 6.20 -2.00 14.48
N ILE A 41 6.03 -1.69 13.18
CA ILE A 41 4.73 -1.44 12.56
C ILE A 41 4.54 -2.44 11.41
N PRO A 42 3.49 -3.28 11.43
CA PRO A 42 3.25 -4.23 10.36
C PRO A 42 2.96 -3.48 9.05
N ASN A 43 3.81 -3.67 8.05
CA ASN A 43 3.63 -3.12 6.71
C ASN A 43 2.64 -3.99 5.92
N VAL A 44 1.53 -3.40 5.48
CA VAL A 44 0.53 -4.08 4.64
C VAL A 44 0.96 -4.14 3.17
N GLY A 45 1.69 -3.13 2.70
CA GLY A 45 2.01 -2.97 1.30
C GLY A 45 2.68 -1.64 0.98
N THR A 46 2.81 -1.39 -0.32
CA THR A 46 3.33 -0.14 -0.88
C THR A 46 2.30 0.50 -1.80
N ALA A 47 2.40 1.82 -1.98
CA ALA A 47 1.67 2.54 -2.99
C ALA A 47 2.62 3.49 -3.74
N HIS A 48 2.58 3.48 -5.06
CA HIS A 48 3.37 4.38 -5.90
C HIS A 48 2.61 4.79 -7.16
N SER A 49 3.18 5.72 -7.92
CA SER A 49 2.50 6.32 -9.07
C SER A 49 3.28 6.11 -10.37
N HIS A 50 2.55 5.94 -11.47
CA HIS A 50 3.10 5.82 -12.82
C HIS A 50 2.68 7.03 -13.66
N PRO A 51 3.60 7.98 -13.94
CA PRO A 51 3.28 9.15 -14.77
C PRO A 51 3.10 8.79 -16.25
N SER A 52 3.51 7.59 -16.68
CA SER A 52 3.37 7.10 -18.06
C SER A 52 1.93 6.71 -18.43
N GLY A 53 1.02 6.61 -17.46
CA GLY A 53 -0.39 6.27 -17.68
C GLY A 53 -0.72 4.77 -17.72
N SER A 54 0.25 3.89 -17.47
CA SER A 54 0.00 2.46 -17.28
C SER A 54 -0.04 2.11 -15.80
N ASN A 55 -1.13 1.51 -15.33
CA ASN A 55 -1.23 0.99 -13.96
C ASN A 55 -0.63 -0.41 -13.79
N ARG A 56 -0.13 -1.03 -14.87
CA ARG A 56 0.48 -2.35 -14.80
C ARG A 56 1.87 -2.30 -14.12
N PRO A 57 2.19 -3.27 -13.25
CA PRO A 57 3.51 -3.36 -12.63
C PRO A 57 4.58 -3.63 -13.70
N SER A 58 5.68 -2.91 -13.61
CA SER A 58 6.91 -3.19 -14.35
C SER A 58 7.67 -4.36 -13.72
N LEU A 59 8.69 -4.86 -14.41
CA LEU A 59 9.59 -5.88 -13.85
C LEU A 59 10.27 -5.38 -12.57
N GLU A 60 10.59 -4.08 -12.50
CA GLU A 60 11.22 -3.47 -11.33
C GLU A 60 10.27 -3.47 -10.13
N ASP A 61 8.99 -3.16 -10.35
CA ASP A 61 7.96 -3.19 -9.30
C ASP A 61 7.77 -4.59 -8.71
N LEU A 62 7.83 -5.62 -9.55
CA LEU A 62 7.74 -7.02 -9.11
C LEU A 62 8.97 -7.45 -8.30
N ASN A 63 10.15 -6.97 -8.69
CA ASN A 63 11.40 -7.27 -7.98
C ASN A 63 11.53 -6.51 -6.65
N HIS A 64 10.92 -5.33 -6.53
CA HIS A 64 10.95 -4.48 -5.34
C HIS A 64 9.66 -4.53 -4.51
N PHE A 65 8.87 -5.60 -4.69
CA PHE A 65 7.62 -5.79 -3.97
C PHE A 65 7.83 -5.92 -2.46
N SER A 66 7.06 -5.14 -1.67
CA SER A 66 7.09 -5.18 -0.20
C SER A 66 5.69 -5.30 0.38
N GLY A 67 5.56 -6.04 1.49
CA GLY A 67 4.27 -6.32 2.13
C GLY A 67 3.45 -7.40 1.41
N TYR A 68 2.14 -7.21 1.36
CA TYR A 68 1.15 -8.13 0.79
C TYR A 68 0.47 -7.61 -0.48
N VAL A 69 0.40 -6.28 -0.64
CA VAL A 69 -0.27 -5.60 -1.76
C VAL A 69 0.60 -4.45 -2.26
N SER A 70 0.71 -4.29 -3.57
CA SER A 70 1.27 -3.08 -4.18
C SER A 70 0.19 -2.34 -4.95
N VAL A 71 -0.02 -1.06 -4.63
CA VAL A 71 -1.00 -0.20 -5.29
C VAL A 71 -0.28 0.73 -6.26
N ILE A 72 -0.72 0.74 -7.52
CA ILE A 72 -0.18 1.58 -8.58
C ILE A 72 -1.27 2.54 -9.03
N ILE A 73 -0.99 3.84 -8.98
CA ILE A 73 -1.90 4.88 -9.46
C ILE A 73 -1.28 5.52 -10.70
N ALA A 74 -1.90 5.32 -11.85
CA ALA A 74 -1.37 5.83 -13.12
C ALA A 74 -2.03 7.16 -13.51
N HIS A 75 -1.31 8.00 -14.26
CA HIS A 75 -1.92 9.18 -14.90
C HIS A 75 -3.14 8.76 -15.76
N PRO A 76 -4.28 9.48 -15.73
CA PRO A 76 -4.54 10.78 -15.11
C PRO A 76 -4.87 10.81 -13.60
N TYR A 77 -4.63 9.74 -12.85
CA TYR A 77 -4.83 9.63 -11.39
C TYR A 77 -6.30 9.63 -10.95
N GLU A 78 -7.13 8.95 -11.74
CA GLU A 78 -8.55 8.68 -11.46
C GLU A 78 -8.72 7.30 -10.81
N ASP A 79 -9.89 7.05 -10.22
CA ASP A 79 -10.22 5.78 -9.56
C ASP A 79 -10.11 4.58 -10.51
N GLU A 80 -10.44 4.74 -11.80
CA GLU A 80 -10.33 3.68 -12.80
C GLU A 80 -8.88 3.41 -13.23
N THR A 81 -7.96 4.32 -12.90
CA THR A 81 -6.54 4.26 -13.27
C THR A 81 -5.66 3.76 -12.12
N MET A 82 -6.28 3.33 -11.03
CA MET A 82 -5.62 2.63 -9.94
C MET A 82 -5.64 1.10 -10.18
N GLY A 83 -4.62 0.42 -9.69
CA GLY A 83 -4.55 -1.04 -9.70
C GLY A 83 -3.87 -1.55 -8.44
N ALA A 84 -4.32 -2.69 -7.92
CA ALA A 84 -3.68 -3.37 -6.81
C ALA A 84 -3.16 -4.72 -7.31
N TYR A 85 -1.98 -5.11 -6.84
CA TYR A 85 -1.30 -6.30 -7.31
C TYR A 85 -0.73 -7.11 -6.15
N ASP A 86 -0.75 -8.43 -6.30
CA ASP A 86 0.01 -9.34 -5.44
C ASP A 86 1.49 -9.41 -5.86
N ARG A 87 2.30 -10.17 -5.11
CA ARG A 87 3.73 -10.37 -5.39
C ARG A 87 4.00 -10.96 -6.78
N ASN A 88 3.04 -11.68 -7.35
CA ASN A 88 3.18 -12.34 -8.64
C ASN A 88 2.71 -11.44 -9.80
N GLY A 89 2.27 -10.22 -9.50
CA GLY A 89 1.71 -9.28 -10.48
C GLY A 89 0.27 -9.61 -10.88
N ASN A 90 -0.43 -10.46 -10.13
CA ASN A 90 -1.85 -10.70 -10.36
C ASN A 90 -2.66 -9.52 -9.81
N MET A 91 -3.64 -9.07 -10.59
CA MET A 91 -4.53 -7.98 -10.18
C MET A 91 -5.44 -8.42 -9.04
N LEU A 92 -5.55 -7.58 -8.03
CA LEU A 92 -6.46 -7.71 -6.89
C LEU A 92 -7.65 -6.77 -7.08
N GLU A 93 -8.83 -7.21 -6.65
CA GLU A 93 -10.04 -6.38 -6.66
C GLU A 93 -9.93 -5.27 -5.62
N ILE A 94 -10.21 -4.03 -6.03
CA ILE A 94 -10.23 -2.85 -5.16
C ILE A 94 -11.68 -2.42 -4.97
N LYS A 95 -12.08 -2.23 -3.71
CA LYS A 95 -13.35 -1.60 -3.35
C LYS A 95 -13.06 -0.28 -2.62
N ILE A 96 -13.42 0.83 -3.26
CA ILE A 96 -13.35 2.16 -2.66
C ILE A 96 -14.50 2.29 -1.66
N VAL A 97 -14.20 2.76 -0.45
CA VAL A 97 -15.16 2.96 0.64
C VAL A 97 -15.00 4.37 1.18
N ASP A 98 -16.11 5.05 1.41
CA ASP A 98 -16.08 6.37 2.03
C ASP A 98 -15.68 6.27 3.50
N SER A 99 -14.87 7.22 3.96
CA SER A 99 -14.53 7.34 5.37
C SER A 99 -15.72 8.00 6.09
N VAL A 100 -16.41 7.22 6.92
CA VAL A 100 -17.47 7.68 7.84
C VAL A 100 -16.92 8.38 9.07
#